data_AF-A0A1B8FNH2-F1
#
_entry.id   AF-A0A1B8FNH2-F1
#
_cell.length_a   1.000
_cell.length_b   1.000
_cell.length_c   1.000
_cell.angle_alpha   90.00
_cell.angle_beta   90.00
_cell.angle_gamma   90.00
#
_symmetry.space_group_name_H-M   'P 1'
#
loop_
_entity.id
_entity.type
_entity.pdbx_description
1 polymer ?
#
loop_
_entity_poly.entity_id
_entity_poly.type
_entity_poly.pdbx_seq_one_letter_code
_entity_poly.pdbx_strand_id
1 'polypeptide(L)'
;MSSRPSSLGRRKRGSQSPTKRGSDSPSKSSATPNTTSTRSTGPYDRAFQQHLIDHDILPNGYEYPDGRTPPEPENMDEIVYALGQPRASLSPNKFSNEDSSKETLAITISDGTLVPGNPDLYYGARPEQVDQNIRRELSRRIVPSTQHDLPVAPNFFLQVKGPDGSLAVASRQASYDGALGARAIHSLQSFGVSEPRYDNNAYTITSIYHGGQLKMYTSHPISPSVPGAQPGNVMTQINTWGLTGDADTFRKEAAAYRNGRDWAKRQRDSAIKQAHANVTQHTAVASSLGDGPGPSFTSEGSSNETIANSQQIILNLDADMPPSYESETSADELSEGFHRLKRRRSHSPRKKQ
;
A
#
# COMPACT_ATOMS: atom_id res chain seq x y z
N MET A 1 90.12 24.13 -7.58
CA MET A 1 90.86 23.84 -6.33
C MET A 1 90.00 22.95 -5.45
N SER A 2 90.62 21.87 -4.95
CA SER A 2 90.22 20.92 -3.89
C SER A 2 88.82 20.27 -3.95
N SER A 3 88.63 18.98 -4.28
CA SER A 3 89.04 17.71 -3.62
C SER A 3 87.91 17.08 -2.76
N ARG A 4 87.39 15.95 -3.26
CA ARG A 4 86.63 14.84 -2.62
C ARG A 4 87.38 14.21 -1.40
N PRO A 5 86.84 13.30 -0.52
CA PRO A 5 86.14 12.00 -0.82
C PRO A 5 84.96 11.64 0.15
N SER A 6 83.97 10.77 -0.13
CA SER A 6 83.86 9.34 -0.53
C SER A 6 84.21 8.29 0.53
N SER A 7 83.26 7.40 0.87
CA SER A 7 83.48 6.00 1.36
C SER A 7 82.14 5.40 1.87
N LEU A 8 81.70 4.15 1.67
CA LEU A 8 82.25 2.93 1.07
C LEU A 8 81.15 1.83 0.96
N GLY A 9 81.22 1.02 -0.10
CA GLY A 9 80.87 -0.42 -0.21
C GLY A 9 79.39 -0.86 -0.06
N ARG A 10 78.87 -1.91 -0.72
CA ARG A 10 79.48 -3.07 -1.38
C ARG A 10 78.38 -3.84 -2.17
N ARG A 11 78.62 -4.14 -3.45
CA ARG A 11 77.91 -5.18 -4.23
C ARG A 11 78.57 -6.55 -4.00
N LYS A 12 77.80 -7.65 -3.87
CA LYS A 12 78.01 -8.89 -4.67
C LYS A 12 76.97 -10.00 -4.43
N ARG A 13 76.50 -10.55 -5.57
CA ARG A 13 76.24 -11.96 -5.96
C ARG A 13 75.57 -12.93 -4.98
N GLY A 14 74.50 -13.55 -5.47
CA GLY A 14 73.80 -14.65 -4.80
C GLY A 14 74.26 -16.05 -5.21
N SER A 15 73.43 -17.04 -4.87
CA SER A 15 73.37 -18.38 -5.47
C SER A 15 72.33 -19.24 -4.73
N GLN A 16 71.52 -19.94 -5.53
CA GLN A 16 71.07 -21.33 -5.36
C GLN A 16 70.02 -21.71 -4.31
N SER A 17 68.96 -22.30 -4.85
CA SER A 17 67.94 -23.15 -4.25
C SER A 17 68.53 -24.40 -3.58
N PRO A 18 67.76 -25.03 -2.69
CA PRO A 18 67.49 -26.46 -2.87
C PRO A 18 66.01 -26.83 -2.70
N THR A 19 65.57 -27.72 -3.58
CA THR A 19 64.33 -28.49 -3.50
C THR A 19 64.38 -29.50 -2.36
N LYS A 20 63.27 -29.71 -1.64
CA LYS A 20 62.92 -31.01 -1.02
C LYS A 20 61.41 -31.15 -0.86
N ARG A 21 60.98 -32.39 -1.06
CA ARG A 21 59.64 -32.91 -1.39
C ARG A 21 58.67 -32.95 -0.20
N GLY A 22 57.38 -32.75 -0.50
CA GLY A 22 56.25 -33.61 -0.17
C GLY A 22 55.84 -33.82 1.30
N SER A 23 54.64 -33.34 1.64
CA SER A 23 53.66 -34.10 2.43
C SER A 23 52.28 -33.43 2.33
N ASP A 24 51.32 -34.17 1.76
CA ASP A 24 49.88 -33.87 1.76
C ASP A 24 49.31 -33.81 3.19
N SER A 25 48.43 -32.84 3.45
CA SER A 25 47.33 -32.96 4.42
C SER A 25 46.29 -31.84 4.18
N PRO A 26 44.98 -32.18 4.04
CA PRO A 26 43.95 -31.22 3.69
C PRO A 26 43.40 -30.52 4.95
N SER A 27 43.52 -29.19 5.02
CA SER A 27 42.86 -28.40 6.05
C SER A 27 41.39 -28.22 5.72
N LYS A 28 40.52 -28.88 6.49
CA LYS A 28 39.07 -28.64 6.55
C LYS A 28 38.80 -27.17 6.88
N SER A 29 38.35 -26.38 5.91
CA SER A 29 37.66 -25.13 6.18
C SER A 29 36.18 -25.44 6.39
N SER A 30 35.75 -25.43 7.65
CA SER A 30 34.34 -25.37 8.02
C SER A 30 33.76 -24.06 7.50
N ALA A 31 33.06 -24.12 6.37
CA ALA A 31 32.23 -23.03 5.90
C ALA A 31 31.06 -22.86 6.86
N THR A 32 31.15 -21.89 7.77
CA THR A 32 29.98 -21.27 8.37
C THR A 32 29.14 -20.69 7.23
N PRO A 33 27.85 -21.02 7.10
CA PRO A 33 27.01 -20.39 6.10
C PRO A 33 26.89 -18.91 6.48
N ASN A 34 27.44 -18.03 5.65
CA ASN A 34 27.12 -16.62 5.70
C ASN A 34 25.61 -16.52 5.48
N THR A 35 24.86 -16.23 6.54
CA THR A 35 23.49 -15.73 6.42
C THR A 35 23.56 -14.40 5.68
N THR A 36 23.41 -14.45 4.36
CA THR A 36 23.19 -13.27 3.52
C THR A 36 21.79 -12.77 3.86
N SER A 37 21.69 -11.80 4.76
CA SER A 37 20.46 -11.01 4.90
C SER A 37 20.20 -10.37 3.53
N THR A 38 19.16 -10.83 2.83
CA THR A 38 18.69 -10.22 1.59
C THR A 38 18.23 -8.81 1.93
N ARG A 39 19.06 -7.82 1.60
CA ARG A 39 18.74 -6.41 1.80
C ARG A 39 17.46 -6.11 1.01
N SER A 40 16.39 -5.69 1.69
CA SER A 40 15.13 -5.37 1.02
C SER A 40 15.34 -4.25 0.00
N THR A 41 14.85 -4.46 -1.21
CA THR A 41 14.96 -3.48 -2.30
C THR A 41 13.83 -2.47 -2.13
N GLY A 42 14.15 -1.17 -2.20
CA GLY A 42 13.17 -0.09 -2.00
C GLY A 42 13.16 0.93 -3.15
N PRO A 43 12.17 1.83 -3.21
CA PRO A 43 11.93 2.71 -4.37
C PRO A 43 13.10 3.61 -4.80
N TYR A 44 14.02 3.90 -3.88
CA TYR A 44 15.23 4.69 -4.12
C TYR A 44 16.34 3.89 -4.82
N ASP A 45 16.25 2.57 -4.86
CA ASP A 45 17.14 1.70 -5.61
C ASP A 45 16.73 1.67 -7.09
N ARG A 46 17.70 1.71 -8.00
CA ARG A 46 17.47 1.57 -9.43
C ARG A 46 17.00 0.17 -9.80
N ALA A 47 17.42 -0.85 -9.05
CA ALA A 47 16.98 -2.23 -9.23
C ALA A 47 15.51 -2.44 -8.84
N PHE A 48 14.91 -1.52 -8.07
CA PHE A 48 13.54 -1.68 -7.58
C PHE A 48 12.52 -1.80 -8.71
N GLN A 49 12.68 -1.06 -9.80
CA GLN A 49 11.75 -1.17 -10.92
C GLN A 49 11.82 -2.53 -11.59
N GLN A 50 13.02 -3.11 -11.74
CA GLN A 50 13.16 -4.46 -12.25
C GLN A 50 12.53 -5.46 -11.28
N HIS A 51 12.74 -5.26 -9.97
CA HIS A 51 12.10 -6.06 -8.94
C HIS A 51 10.57 -5.99 -9.01
N LEU A 52 9.98 -4.83 -9.32
CA LEU A 52 8.54 -4.72 -9.56
C LEU A 52 8.11 -5.56 -10.77
N ILE A 53 8.84 -5.47 -11.88
CA ILE A 53 8.56 -6.21 -13.12
C ILE A 53 8.70 -7.72 -12.90
N ASP A 54 9.72 -8.17 -12.18
CA ASP A 54 9.94 -9.58 -11.81
C ASP A 54 8.80 -10.13 -10.93
N HIS A 55 8.07 -9.22 -10.25
CA HIS A 55 6.86 -9.53 -9.49
C HIS A 55 5.54 -9.21 -10.25
N ASP A 56 5.61 -9.15 -11.58
CA ASP A 56 4.51 -8.88 -12.50
C ASP A 56 3.77 -7.55 -12.23
N ILE A 57 4.48 -6.55 -11.70
CA ILE A 57 3.97 -5.18 -11.52
C ILE A 57 4.53 -4.33 -12.67
N LEU A 58 3.67 -4.06 -13.64
CA LEU A 58 4.03 -3.47 -14.91
C LEU A 58 3.80 -1.95 -14.84
N PRO A 59 4.87 -1.13 -14.79
CA PRO A 59 4.74 0.32 -14.71
C PRO A 59 4.16 0.89 -16.01
N ASN A 60 3.65 2.13 -15.93
CA ASN A 60 3.12 2.81 -17.11
C ASN A 60 4.15 2.91 -18.24
N GLY A 61 3.74 2.51 -19.45
CA GLY A 61 4.61 2.47 -20.63
C GLY A 61 5.53 1.24 -20.69
N TYR A 62 5.30 0.22 -19.86
CA TYR A 62 6.00 -1.06 -19.99
C TYR A 62 5.65 -1.75 -21.31
N GLU A 63 6.67 -2.31 -21.95
CA GLU A 63 6.57 -3.14 -23.16
C GLU A 63 7.20 -4.50 -22.87
N TYR A 64 6.51 -5.57 -23.25
CA TYR A 64 7.05 -6.92 -23.17
C TYR A 64 8.22 -7.10 -24.16
N PRO A 65 9.09 -8.11 -23.96
CA PRO A 65 10.20 -8.39 -24.88
C PRO A 65 9.79 -8.66 -26.34
N ASP A 66 8.54 -9.07 -26.57
CA ASP A 66 7.96 -9.29 -27.89
C ASP A 66 7.38 -8.01 -28.53
N GLY A 67 7.56 -6.85 -27.87
CA GLY A 67 7.06 -5.54 -28.33
C GLY A 67 5.58 -5.30 -28.06
N ARG A 68 4.88 -6.23 -27.41
CA ARG A 68 3.47 -6.03 -27.03
C ARG A 68 3.39 -5.13 -25.79
N THR A 69 2.32 -4.37 -25.69
CA THR A 69 1.96 -3.63 -24.46
C THR A 69 0.97 -4.44 -23.63
N PRO A 70 0.98 -4.31 -22.29
CA PRO A 70 -0.09 -4.81 -21.46
C PRO A 70 -1.45 -4.23 -21.88
N PRO A 71 -2.56 -4.96 -21.68
CA PRO A 71 -3.88 -4.43 -21.97
C PRO A 71 -4.18 -3.21 -21.10
N GLU A 72 -4.91 -2.25 -21.66
CA GLU A 72 -5.50 -1.17 -20.90
C GLU A 72 -6.76 -1.67 -20.16
N PRO A 73 -7.17 -1.02 -19.05
CA PRO A 73 -8.35 -1.45 -18.33
C PRO A 73 -9.64 -1.21 -19.13
N GLU A 74 -10.57 -2.17 -19.08
CA GLU A 74 -11.83 -2.12 -19.84
C GLU A 74 -12.73 -0.93 -19.44
N ASN A 75 -12.63 -0.47 -18.19
CA ASN A 75 -13.42 0.65 -17.67
C ASN A 75 -12.70 2.01 -17.74
N MET A 76 -11.70 2.19 -18.62
CA MET A 76 -10.98 3.46 -18.75
C MET A 76 -11.90 4.65 -19.03
N ASP A 77 -12.87 4.50 -19.94
CA ASP A 77 -13.82 5.56 -20.29
C ASP A 77 -14.68 5.98 -19.09
N GLU A 78 -15.09 5.03 -18.24
CA GLU A 78 -15.83 5.32 -17.01
C GLU A 78 -14.97 6.16 -16.05
N ILE A 79 -13.69 5.81 -15.90
CA ILE A 79 -12.75 6.52 -15.04
C ILE A 79 -12.55 7.95 -15.55
N VAL A 80 -12.23 8.11 -16.83
CA VAL A 80 -12.03 9.43 -17.46
C VAL A 80 -13.29 10.28 -17.33
N TYR A 81 -14.47 9.70 -17.59
CA TYR A 81 -15.75 10.37 -17.42
C TYR A 81 -15.98 10.81 -15.98
N ALA A 82 -15.73 9.94 -14.99
CA ALA A 82 -15.92 10.24 -13.58
C ALA A 82 -15.00 11.38 -13.10
N LEU A 83 -13.73 11.37 -13.49
CA LEU A 83 -12.76 12.41 -13.12
C LEU A 83 -13.12 13.75 -13.78
N GLY A 84 -13.62 13.74 -15.01
CA GLY A 84 -13.99 14.93 -15.77
C GLY A 84 -15.28 15.62 -15.31
N GLN A 85 -16.04 15.04 -14.38
CA GLN A 85 -17.32 15.62 -13.95
C GLN A 85 -17.14 17.01 -13.31
N PRO A 86 -17.93 18.03 -13.72
CA PRO A 86 -17.94 19.31 -13.06
C PRO A 86 -18.29 19.16 -11.58
N ARG A 87 -17.51 19.82 -10.72
CA ARG A 87 -17.78 19.90 -9.30
C ARG A 87 -17.90 21.36 -8.90
N ALA A 88 -18.94 21.70 -8.14
CA ALA A 88 -19.01 23.01 -7.50
C ALA A 88 -17.77 23.15 -6.61
N SER A 89 -16.90 24.11 -6.93
CA SER A 89 -15.52 24.20 -6.43
C SER A 89 -15.41 24.40 -4.92
N LEU A 90 -16.55 24.61 -4.23
CA LEU A 90 -16.67 25.00 -2.83
C LEU A 90 -17.78 24.28 -2.06
N SER A 91 -18.32 23.14 -2.54
CA SER A 91 -19.16 22.32 -1.65
C SER A 91 -18.33 22.04 -0.38
N PRO A 92 -18.81 22.38 0.84
CA PRO A 92 -18.11 22.12 2.07
C PRO A 92 -17.95 20.61 2.16
N ASN A 93 -16.83 20.11 1.69
CA ASN A 93 -16.53 18.72 1.84
C ASN A 93 -16.28 18.59 3.33
N LYS A 94 -17.23 17.97 4.05
CA LYS A 94 -17.03 17.54 5.44
C LYS A 94 -15.92 16.49 5.39
N PHE A 95 -14.68 16.93 5.26
CA PHE A 95 -13.50 16.08 5.33
C PHE A 95 -13.40 15.69 6.80
N SER A 96 -13.83 14.48 7.14
CA SER A 96 -13.27 13.86 8.33
C SER A 96 -11.85 13.45 7.95
N ASN A 97 -10.86 13.82 8.77
CA ASN A 97 -9.48 13.33 8.60
C ASN A 97 -9.40 11.79 8.74
N GLU A 98 -10.48 11.16 9.20
CA GLU A 98 -10.61 9.74 9.53
C GLU A 98 -10.47 8.81 8.31
N ASP A 99 -10.75 9.29 7.10
CA ASP A 99 -10.69 8.44 5.90
C ASP A 99 -9.30 8.43 5.22
N SER A 100 -8.35 9.21 5.73
CA SER A 100 -7.02 9.41 5.13
C SER A 100 -5.90 9.21 6.13
N SER A 101 -4.78 8.65 5.69
CA SER A 101 -3.64 8.39 6.60
C SER A 101 -2.30 8.53 5.90
N LYS A 102 -1.28 8.84 6.69
CA LYS A 102 0.11 9.03 6.27
C LYS A 102 0.98 8.03 7.00
N GLU A 103 1.02 6.80 6.50
CA GLU A 103 1.83 5.75 7.09
C GLU A 103 2.42 4.84 6.03
N THR A 104 3.52 4.20 6.42
CA THR A 104 4.04 3.03 5.73
C THR A 104 3.01 1.90 5.81
N LEU A 105 2.50 1.47 4.65
CA LEU A 105 1.64 0.30 4.53
C LEU A 105 2.47 -0.94 4.89
N ALA A 106 2.17 -1.59 6.00
CA ALA A 106 2.67 -2.89 6.42
C ALA A 106 2.30 -4.06 5.47
N ILE A 107 1.52 -3.79 4.41
CA ILE A 107 1.23 -4.75 3.34
C ILE A 107 2.42 -4.79 2.36
N THR A 108 2.81 -5.99 1.98
CA THR A 108 3.83 -6.25 0.95
C THR A 108 3.30 -7.24 -0.07
N ILE A 109 3.89 -7.26 -1.27
CA ILE A 109 3.52 -8.16 -2.37
C ILE A 109 3.95 -9.63 -2.12
N SER A 110 4.62 -9.91 -0.99
CA SER A 110 5.11 -11.22 -0.49
C SER A 110 6.30 -11.78 -1.27
N ASP A 111 7.48 -11.72 -0.67
CA ASP A 111 8.33 -12.83 -0.17
C ASP A 111 9.33 -12.29 0.90
N GLY A 112 9.09 -11.07 1.38
CA GLY A 112 9.98 -10.32 2.26
C GLY A 112 11.12 -9.59 1.53
N THR A 113 11.24 -9.70 0.20
CA THR A 113 12.29 -9.02 -0.57
C THR A 113 11.96 -7.57 -0.89
N LEU A 114 10.67 -7.24 -1.01
CA LEU A 114 10.20 -5.86 -1.17
C LEU A 114 9.91 -5.21 0.17
N VAL A 115 10.29 -3.94 0.29
CA VAL A 115 9.88 -3.11 1.42
C VAL A 115 8.36 -2.91 1.44
N PRO A 116 7.75 -2.64 2.61
CA PRO A 116 6.35 -2.24 2.69
C PRO A 116 6.09 -0.94 1.91
N GLY A 117 4.88 -0.79 1.37
CA GLY A 117 4.47 0.40 0.63
C GLY A 117 4.57 1.65 1.50
N ASN A 118 4.88 2.81 0.95
CA ASN A 118 5.01 4.05 1.74
C ASN A 118 4.45 5.26 0.97
N PRO A 119 3.11 5.33 0.83
CA PRO A 119 2.42 6.48 0.28
C PRO A 119 2.57 7.70 1.18
N ASP A 120 2.68 8.88 0.57
CA ASP A 120 2.67 10.14 1.33
C ASP A 120 1.25 10.42 1.89
N LEU A 121 0.22 9.93 1.20
CA LEU A 121 -1.16 9.87 1.66
C LEU A 121 -1.89 8.71 0.99
N TYR A 122 -2.74 8.00 1.74
CA TYR A 122 -3.67 7.03 1.18
C TYR A 122 -5.07 7.18 1.78
N TYR A 123 -6.06 6.66 1.08
CA TYR A 123 -7.45 6.60 1.54
C TYR A 123 -7.96 5.16 1.51
N GLY A 124 -8.64 4.77 2.58
CA GLY A 124 -9.23 3.45 2.77
C GLY A 124 -10.63 3.53 3.37
N ALA A 125 -11.19 2.37 3.72
CA ALA A 125 -12.40 2.24 4.52
C ALA A 125 -12.03 2.22 6.00
N ARG A 126 -12.94 2.65 6.87
CA ARG A 126 -12.74 2.50 8.31
C ARG A 126 -12.77 1.01 8.68
N PRO A 127 -11.98 0.57 9.66
CA PRO A 127 -11.95 -0.83 10.09
C PRO A 127 -13.33 -1.44 10.38
N GLU A 128 -14.23 -0.67 11.00
CA GLU A 128 -15.60 -1.09 11.34
C GLU A 128 -16.52 -1.28 10.13
N GLN A 129 -16.16 -0.75 8.96
CA GLN A 129 -16.91 -0.97 7.71
C GLN A 129 -16.64 -2.35 7.10
N VAL A 130 -15.63 -3.09 7.59
CA VAL A 130 -15.26 -4.40 7.08
C VAL A 130 -15.44 -5.45 8.19
N ASP A 131 -16.21 -6.50 7.89
CA ASP A 131 -16.44 -7.62 8.80
C ASP A 131 -15.13 -8.16 9.40
N GLN A 132 -15.17 -8.53 10.67
CA GLN A 132 -13.98 -8.94 11.41
C GLN A 132 -13.33 -10.21 10.84
N ASN A 133 -14.12 -11.15 10.31
CA ASN A 133 -13.59 -12.36 9.70
C ASN A 133 -12.87 -12.03 8.38
N ILE A 134 -13.48 -11.19 7.54
CA ILE A 134 -12.85 -10.70 6.30
C ILE A 134 -11.54 -9.98 6.62
N ARG A 135 -11.53 -9.06 7.61
CA ARG A 135 -10.30 -8.36 8.01
C ARG A 135 -9.22 -9.29 8.52
N ARG A 136 -9.58 -10.32 9.27
CA ARG A 136 -8.61 -11.30 9.80
C ARG A 136 -8.00 -12.14 8.68
N GLU A 137 -8.85 -12.68 7.81
CA GLU A 137 -8.44 -13.60 6.74
C GLU A 137 -7.66 -12.87 5.63
N LEU A 138 -8.07 -11.65 5.29
CA LEU A 138 -7.38 -10.80 4.32
C LEU A 138 -6.37 -9.82 4.96
N SER A 139 -6.01 -10.00 6.23
CA SER A 139 -5.17 -9.04 6.99
C SER A 139 -3.90 -8.62 6.24
N ARG A 140 -3.19 -9.58 5.65
CA ARG A 140 -1.95 -9.33 4.87
C ARG A 140 -2.16 -8.61 3.55
N ARG A 141 -3.40 -8.38 3.12
CA ARG A 141 -3.75 -7.78 1.82
C ARG A 141 -4.53 -6.48 1.94
N ILE A 142 -5.36 -6.35 2.98
CA ILE A 142 -6.23 -5.19 3.15
C ILE A 142 -5.96 -4.40 4.44
N VAL A 143 -5.16 -4.90 5.39
CA VAL A 143 -4.88 -4.16 6.63
C VAL A 143 -3.47 -3.56 6.53
N PRO A 144 -3.35 -2.25 6.21
CA PRO A 144 -2.06 -1.63 5.93
C PRO A 144 -1.28 -1.25 7.18
N SER A 145 -1.83 -1.30 8.38
CA SER A 145 -1.09 -0.93 9.59
C SER A 145 -1.47 -1.84 10.75
N THR A 146 -0.58 -1.91 11.73
CA THR A 146 -0.89 -2.56 13.01
C THR A 146 -1.72 -1.67 13.91
N GLN A 147 -1.79 -0.36 13.63
CA GLN A 147 -2.70 0.57 14.30
C GLN A 147 -4.14 0.28 13.87
N HIS A 148 -5.01 0.03 14.85
CA HIS A 148 -6.35 -0.53 14.62
C HIS A 148 -7.41 0.50 14.23
N ASP A 149 -7.11 1.78 14.34
CA ASP A 149 -7.96 2.92 13.99
C ASP A 149 -7.71 3.43 12.56
N LEU A 150 -6.62 3.01 11.91
CA LEU A 150 -6.28 3.47 10.58
C LEU A 150 -7.08 2.79 9.46
N PRO A 151 -7.29 3.48 8.32
CA PRO A 151 -8.07 2.94 7.23
C PRO A 151 -7.49 1.63 6.66
N VAL A 152 -8.39 0.71 6.34
CA VAL A 152 -8.14 -0.58 5.68
C VAL A 152 -8.58 -0.54 4.21
N ALA A 153 -8.21 -1.56 3.43
CA ALA A 153 -8.51 -1.72 2.02
C ALA A 153 -8.17 -0.46 1.19
N PRO A 154 -6.91 0.02 1.20
CA PRO A 154 -6.57 1.25 0.51
C PRO A 154 -6.65 1.06 -1.01
N ASN A 155 -7.20 2.04 -1.72
CA ASN A 155 -7.29 2.03 -3.19
C ASN A 155 -7.23 3.42 -3.84
N PHE A 156 -6.85 4.44 -3.07
CA PHE A 156 -6.48 5.75 -3.59
C PHE A 156 -5.21 6.23 -2.91
N PHE A 157 -4.18 6.55 -3.68
CA PHE A 157 -2.85 6.89 -3.17
C PHE A 157 -2.33 8.20 -3.76
N LEU A 158 -1.48 8.90 -3.01
CA LEU A 158 -0.79 10.10 -3.44
C LEU A 158 0.70 10.04 -3.06
N GLN A 159 1.56 10.35 -4.02
CA GLN A 159 2.99 10.59 -3.86
C GLN A 159 3.29 12.06 -4.19
N VAL A 160 3.93 12.77 -3.27
CA VAL A 160 4.30 14.18 -3.41
C VAL A 160 5.82 14.28 -3.36
N LYS A 161 6.41 14.91 -4.38
CA LYS A 161 7.85 15.18 -4.40
C LYS A 161 8.10 16.68 -4.49
N GLY A 162 8.98 17.16 -3.61
CA GLY A 162 9.49 18.54 -3.64
C GLY A 162 10.47 18.76 -4.80
N PRO A 163 11.05 19.97 -4.93
CA PRO A 163 11.92 20.35 -6.04
C PRO A 163 13.13 19.42 -6.25
N ASP A 164 13.71 18.91 -5.16
CA ASP A 164 14.85 17.99 -5.20
C ASP A 164 14.44 16.51 -5.27
N GLY A 165 13.13 16.23 -5.26
CA GLY A 165 12.59 14.89 -5.31
C GLY A 165 12.62 14.31 -6.72
N SER A 166 12.80 12.99 -6.84
CA SER A 166 12.85 12.33 -8.13
C SER A 166 11.45 11.88 -8.59
N LEU A 167 11.03 12.35 -9.76
CA LEU A 167 9.83 11.83 -10.43
C LEU A 167 9.93 10.31 -10.66
N ALA A 168 11.11 9.79 -11.00
CA ALA A 168 11.31 8.35 -11.19
C ALA A 168 11.06 7.54 -9.90
N VAL A 169 11.48 8.07 -8.75
CA VAL A 169 11.17 7.46 -7.44
C VAL A 169 9.66 7.52 -7.19
N ALA A 170 9.02 8.66 -7.44
CA ALA A 170 7.56 8.79 -7.29
C ALA A 170 6.80 7.81 -8.19
N SER A 171 7.23 7.62 -9.43
CA SER A 171 6.64 6.66 -10.36
C SER A 171 6.75 5.23 -9.85
N ARG A 172 7.93 4.81 -9.35
CA ARG A 172 8.11 3.48 -8.75
C ARG A 172 7.22 3.26 -7.53
N GLN A 173 7.15 4.26 -6.63
CA GLN A 173 6.26 4.19 -5.48
C GLN A 173 4.80 4.10 -5.93
N ALA A 174 4.41 4.93 -6.89
CA ALA A 174 3.04 4.95 -7.40
C ALA A 174 2.62 3.62 -8.06
N SER A 175 3.52 2.99 -8.82
CA SER A 175 3.30 1.65 -9.40
C SER A 175 3.13 0.60 -8.30
N TYR A 176 4.01 0.63 -7.30
CA TYR A 176 3.95 -0.33 -6.20
C TYR A 176 2.70 -0.17 -5.34
N ASP A 177 2.40 1.06 -4.91
CA ASP A 177 1.20 1.38 -4.12
C ASP A 177 -0.08 1.06 -4.91
N GLY A 178 -0.11 1.35 -6.22
CA GLY A 178 -1.22 1.00 -7.11
C GLY A 178 -1.46 -0.51 -7.20
N ALA A 179 -0.39 -1.31 -7.32
CA ALA A 179 -0.50 -2.77 -7.31
C ALA A 179 -0.97 -3.32 -5.97
N LEU A 180 -0.52 -2.75 -4.85
CA LEU A 180 -0.99 -3.11 -3.51
C LEU A 180 -2.50 -2.88 -3.37
N GLY A 181 -3.00 -1.71 -3.80
CA GLY A 181 -4.43 -1.40 -3.77
C GLY A 181 -5.26 -2.26 -4.72
N ALA A 182 -4.78 -2.49 -5.95
CA ALA A 182 -5.47 -3.35 -6.91
C ALA A 182 -5.63 -4.79 -6.38
N ARG A 183 -4.57 -5.34 -5.79
CA ARG A 183 -4.61 -6.66 -5.12
C ARG A 183 -5.53 -6.66 -3.89
N ALA A 184 -5.57 -5.58 -3.13
CA ALA A 184 -6.48 -5.45 -1.98
C ALA A 184 -7.95 -5.53 -2.42
N ILE A 185 -8.34 -4.75 -3.44
CA ILE A 185 -9.71 -4.76 -3.97
C ILE A 185 -10.04 -6.11 -4.62
N HIS A 186 -9.14 -6.67 -5.42
CA HIS A 186 -9.34 -7.99 -6.03
C HIS A 186 -9.56 -9.09 -4.98
N SER A 187 -8.84 -9.02 -3.86
CA SER A 187 -8.99 -9.98 -2.75
C SER A 187 -10.34 -9.84 -2.05
N LEU A 188 -10.89 -8.63 -1.96
CA LEU A 188 -12.25 -8.41 -1.45
C LEU A 188 -13.30 -8.99 -2.41
N GLN A 189 -13.18 -8.70 -3.71
CA GLN A 189 -14.10 -9.22 -4.74
C GLN A 189 -14.08 -10.75 -4.82
N SER A 190 -12.92 -11.36 -4.60
CA SER A 190 -12.73 -12.81 -4.66
C SER A 190 -12.99 -13.51 -3.32
N PHE A 191 -13.38 -12.77 -2.26
CA PHE A 191 -13.57 -13.34 -0.94
C PHE A 191 -14.69 -14.40 -0.95
N GLY A 192 -14.38 -15.63 -0.57
CA GLY A 192 -15.35 -16.74 -0.57
C GLY A 192 -15.72 -17.28 -1.95
N VAL A 193 -15.00 -16.90 -3.01
CA VAL A 193 -15.19 -17.41 -4.38
C VAL A 193 -14.09 -18.43 -4.70
N SER A 194 -14.46 -19.61 -5.21
CA SER A 194 -13.51 -20.71 -5.48
C SER A 194 -12.52 -20.40 -6.61
N GLU A 195 -12.98 -19.67 -7.63
CA GLU A 195 -12.17 -19.26 -8.78
C GLU A 195 -12.20 -17.74 -8.95
N PRO A 196 -11.14 -17.03 -8.52
CA PRO A 196 -11.02 -15.59 -8.73
C PRO A 196 -11.10 -15.23 -10.21
N ARG A 197 -11.95 -14.26 -10.54
CA ARG A 197 -12.09 -13.74 -11.91
C ARG A 197 -11.21 -12.51 -12.09
N TYR A 198 -10.73 -12.34 -13.31
CA TYR A 198 -9.99 -11.17 -13.77
C TYR A 198 -10.79 -10.55 -14.91
N ASP A 199 -11.44 -9.45 -14.63
CA ASP A 199 -12.33 -8.74 -15.56
C ASP A 199 -11.63 -7.61 -16.31
N ASN A 200 -10.32 -7.46 -16.10
CA ASN A 200 -9.50 -6.41 -16.69
C ASN A 200 -9.99 -4.99 -16.34
N ASN A 201 -10.76 -4.82 -15.26
CA ASN A 201 -11.20 -3.52 -14.77
C ASN A 201 -10.24 -2.96 -13.73
N ALA A 202 -10.10 -1.63 -13.72
CA ALA A 202 -9.38 -0.94 -12.68
C ALA A 202 -10.30 -0.45 -11.57
N TYR A 203 -9.77 -0.50 -10.35
CA TYR A 203 -10.48 -0.09 -9.12
C TYR A 203 -9.62 0.76 -8.19
N THR A 204 -8.37 1.03 -8.59
CA THR A 204 -7.39 1.76 -7.81
C THR A 204 -6.89 2.95 -8.59
N ILE A 205 -6.71 4.07 -7.91
CA ILE A 205 -6.09 5.28 -8.48
C ILE A 205 -4.85 5.64 -7.67
N THR A 206 -3.77 5.98 -8.37
CA THR A 206 -2.58 6.55 -7.75
C THR A 206 -2.24 7.87 -8.40
N SER A 207 -1.92 8.86 -7.59
CA SER A 207 -1.59 10.22 -8.01
C SER A 207 -0.15 10.57 -7.67
N ILE A 208 0.51 11.36 -8.52
CA ILE A 208 1.83 11.93 -8.29
C ILE A 208 1.73 13.44 -8.44
N TYR A 209 2.12 14.18 -7.40
CA TYR A 209 2.41 15.61 -7.52
C TYR A 209 3.91 15.85 -7.56
N HIS A 210 4.41 16.47 -8.62
CA HIS A 210 5.80 16.86 -8.76
C HIS A 210 5.97 18.04 -9.72
N GLY A 211 6.74 19.06 -9.32
CA GLY A 211 7.09 20.18 -10.21
C GLY A 211 5.88 20.96 -10.75
N GLY A 212 4.82 21.11 -9.93
CA GLY A 212 3.60 21.79 -10.34
C GLY A 212 2.68 20.98 -11.26
N GLN A 213 2.92 19.67 -11.43
CA GLN A 213 2.06 18.79 -12.20
C GLN A 213 1.45 17.69 -11.32
N LEU A 214 0.16 17.41 -11.54
CA LEU A 214 -0.51 16.22 -11.04
C LEU A 214 -0.63 15.20 -12.16
N LYS A 215 -0.10 14.01 -11.94
CA LYS A 215 -0.29 12.85 -12.81
C LYS A 215 -1.16 11.84 -12.10
N MET A 216 -2.25 11.41 -12.72
CA MET A 216 -3.12 10.36 -12.16
C MET A 216 -3.04 9.11 -13.04
N TYR A 217 -2.99 7.97 -12.36
CA TYR A 217 -2.88 6.65 -12.94
C TYR A 217 -3.94 5.75 -12.33
N THR A 218 -4.29 4.70 -13.06
CA THR A 218 -5.09 3.61 -12.54
C THR A 218 -4.30 2.32 -12.53
N SER A 219 -4.66 1.39 -11.65
CA SER A 219 -4.03 0.08 -11.57
C SER A 219 -5.08 -1.03 -11.52
N HIS A 220 -4.85 -2.09 -12.29
CA HIS A 220 -5.75 -3.22 -12.40
C HIS A 220 -4.99 -4.56 -12.44
N PRO A 221 -5.57 -5.64 -11.88
CA PRO A 221 -5.01 -6.96 -12.01
C PRO A 221 -5.29 -7.52 -13.41
N ILE A 222 -4.33 -8.24 -13.97
CA ILE A 222 -4.47 -9.01 -15.20
C ILE A 222 -4.31 -10.51 -14.91
N SER A 223 -4.96 -11.33 -15.73
CA SER A 223 -4.84 -12.79 -15.64
C SER A 223 -3.38 -13.22 -15.67
N PRO A 224 -2.99 -14.25 -14.88
CA PRO A 224 -1.64 -14.82 -14.96
C PRO A 224 -1.31 -15.27 -16.39
N SER A 225 -0.10 -14.98 -16.86
CA SER A 225 0.34 -15.39 -18.20
C SER A 225 0.51 -16.91 -18.34
N VAL A 226 0.67 -17.61 -17.22
CA VAL A 226 0.79 -19.07 -17.13
C VAL A 226 -0.13 -19.59 -16.02
N PRO A 227 -0.86 -20.70 -16.22
CA PRO A 227 -1.65 -21.31 -15.14
C PRO A 227 -0.81 -21.58 -13.89
N GLY A 228 -1.27 -21.08 -12.75
CA GLY A 228 -0.56 -21.22 -11.46
C GLY A 228 0.50 -20.15 -11.16
N ALA A 229 0.81 -19.25 -12.11
CA ALA A 229 1.62 -18.06 -11.83
C ALA A 229 0.83 -17.01 -11.03
N GLN A 230 1.54 -16.03 -10.46
CA GLN A 230 0.88 -14.89 -9.82
C GLN A 230 0.20 -14.00 -10.87
N PRO A 231 -0.90 -13.33 -10.51
CA PRO A 231 -1.52 -12.35 -11.40
C PRO A 231 -0.64 -11.10 -11.55
N GLY A 232 -0.58 -10.61 -12.78
CA GLY A 232 0.07 -9.34 -13.07
C GLY A 232 -0.77 -8.15 -12.62
N ASN A 233 -0.15 -6.99 -12.51
CA ASN A 233 -0.81 -5.71 -12.22
C ASN A 233 -0.27 -4.65 -13.16
N VAL A 234 -1.15 -4.00 -13.91
CA VAL A 234 -0.78 -2.99 -14.90
C VAL A 234 -1.13 -1.63 -14.35
N MET A 235 -0.20 -0.68 -14.47
CA MET A 235 -0.44 0.74 -14.21
C MET A 235 -0.58 1.50 -15.52
N THR A 236 -1.70 2.21 -15.69
CA THR A 236 -2.00 2.99 -16.91
C THR A 236 -2.26 4.44 -16.55
N GLN A 237 -1.68 5.38 -17.30
CA GLN A 237 -1.91 6.81 -17.08
C GLN A 237 -3.33 7.20 -17.50
N ILE A 238 -4.05 7.88 -16.59
CA ILE A 238 -5.36 8.43 -16.89
C ILE A 238 -5.19 9.81 -17.54
N ASN A 239 -4.49 10.72 -16.85
CA ASN A 239 -4.24 12.08 -17.36
C ASN A 239 -3.13 12.81 -16.58
N THR A 240 -2.72 13.97 -17.07
CA THR A 240 -1.79 14.90 -16.41
C THR A 240 -2.34 16.33 -16.49
N TRP A 241 -2.23 17.07 -15.37
CA TRP A 241 -2.62 18.48 -15.27
C TRP A 241 -1.49 19.33 -14.68
N GLY A 242 -1.48 20.61 -15.04
CA GLY A 242 -0.56 21.60 -14.47
C GLY A 242 -1.26 22.53 -13.48
N LEU A 243 -0.78 22.59 -12.24
CA LEU A 243 -1.37 23.38 -11.15
C LEU A 243 -0.96 24.85 -11.13
N THR A 244 0.16 25.19 -11.77
CA THR A 244 0.84 26.48 -11.56
C THR A 244 0.64 27.45 -12.71
N GLY A 245 -0.17 27.10 -13.72
CA GLY A 245 -0.42 27.93 -14.90
C GLY A 245 -1.50 28.98 -14.66
N ASP A 246 -2.75 28.54 -14.47
CA ASP A 246 -3.91 29.40 -14.34
C ASP A 246 -4.99 28.79 -13.41
N ALA A 247 -5.93 29.65 -12.98
CA ALA A 247 -6.96 29.28 -12.01
C ALA A 247 -7.97 28.26 -12.54
N ASP A 248 -8.25 28.24 -13.84
CA ASP A 248 -9.23 27.31 -14.41
C ASP A 248 -8.65 25.91 -14.54
N THR A 249 -7.38 25.79 -14.95
CA THR A 249 -6.65 24.52 -14.94
C THR A 249 -6.52 23.98 -13.52
N PHE A 250 -6.18 24.84 -12.55
CA PHE A 250 -6.15 24.44 -11.13
C PHE A 250 -7.51 23.91 -10.64
N ARG A 251 -8.62 24.58 -10.96
CA ARG A 251 -9.97 24.15 -10.55
C ARG A 251 -10.36 22.82 -11.19
N LYS A 252 -10.09 22.65 -12.49
CA LYS A 252 -10.37 21.39 -13.22
C LYS A 252 -9.62 20.22 -12.59
N GLU A 253 -8.36 20.43 -12.27
CA GLU A 253 -7.54 19.40 -11.62
C GLU A 253 -8.01 19.09 -10.20
N ALA A 254 -8.22 20.12 -9.37
CA ALA A 254 -8.70 19.93 -8.01
C ALA A 254 -10.04 19.19 -7.99
N ALA A 255 -10.90 19.41 -9.00
CA ALA A 255 -12.09 18.62 -9.23
C ALA A 255 -11.74 17.18 -9.60
N ALA A 256 -10.89 16.93 -10.60
CA ALA A 256 -10.49 15.60 -11.03
C ALA A 256 -9.89 14.74 -9.90
N TYR A 257 -8.98 15.30 -9.08
CA TYR A 257 -8.41 14.60 -7.94
C TYR A 257 -9.47 14.18 -6.92
N ARG A 258 -10.39 15.10 -6.59
CA ARG A 258 -11.50 14.83 -5.65
C ARG A 258 -12.48 13.82 -6.21
N ASN A 259 -12.85 13.94 -7.47
CA ASN A 259 -13.74 13.03 -8.17
C ASN A 259 -13.14 11.62 -8.24
N GLY A 260 -11.84 11.51 -8.55
CA GLY A 260 -11.12 10.25 -8.56
C GLY A 260 -11.10 9.58 -7.18
N ARG A 261 -10.92 10.36 -6.11
CA ARG A 261 -11.03 9.83 -4.74
C ARG A 261 -12.42 9.28 -4.44
N ASP A 262 -13.46 10.03 -4.78
CA ASP A 262 -14.85 9.62 -4.53
C ASP A 262 -15.24 8.42 -5.41
N TRP A 263 -14.72 8.35 -6.64
CA TRP A 263 -14.86 7.18 -7.52
C TRP A 263 -14.17 5.95 -6.91
N ALA A 264 -12.92 6.06 -6.49
CA ALA A 264 -12.20 4.96 -5.86
C ALA A 264 -12.91 4.47 -4.60
N LYS A 265 -13.43 5.38 -3.76
CA LYS A 265 -14.26 5.02 -2.60
C LYS A 265 -15.48 4.20 -3.01
N ARG A 266 -16.22 4.60 -4.05
CA ARG A 266 -17.39 3.82 -4.54
C ARG A 266 -17.00 2.41 -4.97
N GLN A 267 -15.89 2.26 -5.69
CA GLN A 267 -15.39 0.93 -6.11
C GLN A 267 -15.06 0.04 -4.90
N ARG A 268 -14.34 0.60 -3.93
CA ARG A 268 -13.99 -0.12 -2.68
C ARG A 268 -15.21 -0.50 -1.88
N ASP A 269 -16.14 0.43 -1.66
CA ASP A 269 -17.35 0.19 -0.88
C ASP A 269 -18.22 -0.90 -1.54
N SER A 270 -18.27 -0.93 -2.87
CA SER A 270 -18.91 -1.99 -3.64
C SER A 270 -18.24 -3.35 -3.42
N ALA A 271 -16.91 -3.42 -3.50
CA ALA A 271 -16.14 -4.65 -3.25
C ALA A 271 -16.31 -5.18 -1.81
N ILE A 272 -16.32 -4.28 -0.82
CA ILE A 272 -16.59 -4.64 0.59
C ILE A 272 -18.01 -5.22 0.71
N LYS A 273 -19.00 -4.57 0.11
CA LYS A 273 -20.39 -5.04 0.12
C LYS A 273 -20.54 -6.42 -0.52
N GLN A 274 -19.84 -6.67 -1.64
CA GLN A 274 -19.81 -7.99 -2.28
C GLN A 274 -19.20 -9.05 -1.35
N ALA A 275 -18.07 -8.75 -0.71
CA ALA A 275 -17.43 -9.67 0.25
C ALA A 275 -18.36 -10.03 1.42
N HIS A 276 -19.10 -9.05 1.96
CA HIS A 276 -20.09 -9.28 3.03
C HIS A 276 -21.24 -10.19 2.59
N ALA A 277 -21.71 -10.01 1.35
CA ALA A 277 -22.77 -10.85 0.79
C ALA A 277 -22.31 -12.33 0.72
N ASN A 278 -21.05 -12.57 0.36
CA ASN A 278 -20.49 -13.92 0.30
C ASN A 278 -20.39 -14.57 1.69
N VAL A 279 -20.03 -13.83 2.75
CA VAL A 279 -20.04 -14.34 4.14
C VAL A 279 -21.43 -14.82 4.54
N THR A 280 -22.45 -14.04 4.22
CA THR A 280 -23.85 -14.36 4.55
C THR A 280 -24.29 -15.65 3.86
N GLN A 281 -23.95 -15.82 2.57
CA GLN A 281 -24.29 -17.01 1.81
C GLN A 281 -23.61 -18.27 2.36
N HIS A 282 -22.31 -18.20 2.67
CA HIS A 282 -21.58 -19.34 3.25
C HIS A 282 -22.12 -19.74 4.63
N THR A 283 -22.50 -18.77 5.46
CA THR A 283 -23.09 -19.02 6.79
C THR A 283 -24.47 -19.66 6.68
N ALA A 284 -25.30 -19.23 5.73
CA ALA A 284 -26.62 -19.80 5.49
C ALA A 284 -26.55 -21.25 4.96
N VAL A 285 -25.61 -21.54 4.05
CA VAL A 285 -25.39 -22.89 3.52
C VAL A 285 -24.87 -23.83 4.62
N ALA A 286 -23.93 -23.38 5.45
CA ALA A 286 -23.44 -24.17 6.58
C ALA A 286 -24.55 -24.48 7.61
N SER A 287 -25.46 -23.52 7.83
CA SER A 287 -26.62 -23.72 8.71
C SER A 287 -27.63 -24.71 8.12
N SER A 288 -27.78 -24.76 6.78
CA SER A 288 -28.70 -25.69 6.10
C SER A 288 -28.19 -27.14 5.99
N LEU A 289 -26.86 -27.35 6.02
CA LEU A 289 -26.24 -28.68 5.99
C LEU A 289 -26.15 -29.33 7.38
N GLY A 290 -26.43 -28.59 8.45
CA GLY A 290 -26.48 -29.07 9.83
C GLY A 290 -27.78 -29.76 10.23
N ASP A 291 -28.82 -29.75 9.38
CA ASP A 291 -30.17 -30.24 9.71
C ASP A 291 -30.53 -31.57 9.00
N GLY A 292 -29.51 -32.34 8.59
CA GLY A 292 -29.69 -33.70 8.09
C GLY A 292 -29.97 -34.68 9.26
N PRO A 293 -30.95 -35.60 9.15
CA PRO A 293 -31.35 -36.47 10.26
C PRO A 293 -30.25 -37.49 10.58
N GLY A 294 -29.45 -37.19 11.60
CA GLY A 294 -28.55 -38.16 12.24
C GLY A 294 -29.37 -39.23 12.99
N PRO A 295 -28.92 -40.50 13.00
CA PRO A 295 -29.69 -41.59 13.57
C PRO A 295 -29.85 -41.42 15.08
N SER A 296 -31.09 -41.48 15.53
CA SER A 296 -31.51 -41.51 16.93
C SER A 296 -30.77 -42.62 17.70
N PHE A 297 -29.92 -42.22 18.64
CA PHE A 297 -29.53 -43.07 19.78
C PHE A 297 -30.34 -42.61 20.99
N THR A 298 -31.36 -43.39 21.34
CA THR A 298 -32.09 -43.23 22.59
C THR A 298 -31.21 -43.67 23.76
N SER A 299 -30.91 -42.76 24.67
CA SER A 299 -30.54 -43.11 26.04
C SER A 299 -31.37 -42.26 27.00
N GLU A 300 -32.37 -42.90 27.58
CA GLU A 300 -33.05 -42.42 28.79
C GLU A 300 -32.05 -42.33 29.94
N GLY A 301 -32.23 -41.36 30.83
CA GLY A 301 -31.56 -41.39 32.14
C GLY A 301 -31.32 -40.04 32.81
N SER A 302 -32.36 -39.57 33.51
CA SER A 302 -32.26 -38.84 34.78
C SER A 302 -32.13 -37.31 34.77
N SER A 303 -33.20 -36.72 35.29
CA SER A 303 -33.47 -35.35 35.75
C SER A 303 -32.38 -34.70 36.62
N ASN A 304 -32.20 -33.39 36.43
CA ASN A 304 -32.41 -32.38 37.49
C ASN A 304 -32.67 -30.99 36.89
N GLU A 305 -33.75 -30.37 37.38
CA GLU A 305 -34.24 -29.02 37.14
C GLU A 305 -33.22 -27.91 37.50
N THR A 306 -33.23 -26.81 36.73
CA THR A 306 -33.23 -25.44 37.27
C THR A 306 -33.81 -24.49 36.21
N ILE A 307 -34.96 -23.89 36.52
CA ILE A 307 -35.61 -22.83 35.74
C ILE A 307 -34.97 -21.48 36.10
N ALA A 308 -34.62 -20.65 35.11
CA ALA A 308 -34.55 -19.20 35.29
C ALA A 308 -34.86 -18.48 33.95
N ASN A 309 -35.84 -17.58 34.03
CA ASN A 309 -36.58 -16.96 32.94
C ASN A 309 -35.80 -15.98 32.06
N SER A 310 -36.15 -15.99 30.77
CA SER A 310 -35.93 -14.91 29.81
C SER A 310 -36.80 -13.69 30.13
N GLN A 311 -36.21 -12.48 30.13
CA GLN A 311 -36.97 -11.25 29.90
C GLN A 311 -36.19 -10.30 28.98
N GLN A 312 -36.92 -9.88 27.94
CA GLN A 312 -36.54 -8.99 26.86
C GLN A 312 -37.00 -7.58 27.28
N ILE A 313 -36.08 -6.60 27.34
CA ILE A 313 -36.42 -5.22 27.70
C ILE A 313 -36.29 -4.33 26.46
N ILE A 314 -37.45 -3.87 25.99
CA ILE A 314 -37.64 -2.73 25.09
C ILE A 314 -37.59 -1.46 25.95
N LEU A 315 -36.82 -0.44 25.58
CA LEU A 315 -36.96 0.91 26.12
C LEU A 315 -37.21 1.91 24.99
N ASN A 316 -38.47 2.31 24.86
CA ASN A 316 -38.86 3.63 24.40
C ASN A 316 -38.86 4.55 25.62
N LEU A 317 -38.23 5.71 25.54
CA LEU A 317 -38.61 6.84 26.40
C LEU A 317 -38.40 8.14 25.64
N ASP A 318 -39.53 8.82 25.43
CA ASP A 318 -39.68 10.15 24.84
C ASP A 318 -39.89 11.18 25.97
N ALA A 319 -39.53 12.43 25.67
CA ALA A 319 -39.84 13.69 26.35
C ALA A 319 -39.13 14.03 27.69
N ASP A 320 -38.18 14.98 27.66
CA ASP A 320 -38.45 16.39 28.03
C ASP A 320 -37.21 17.30 27.87
N MET A 321 -37.40 18.44 27.20
CA MET A 321 -36.53 19.64 27.10
C MET A 321 -37.15 20.73 27.98
N PRO A 322 -36.39 21.69 28.60
CA PRO A 322 -35.91 22.91 27.89
C PRO A 322 -34.67 23.61 28.55
N PRO A 323 -34.30 24.87 28.24
CA PRO A 323 -34.12 25.54 26.94
C PRO A 323 -32.72 26.21 26.77
N SER A 324 -32.43 26.56 25.50
CA SER A 324 -31.69 27.74 25.00
C SER A 324 -30.44 28.27 25.72
N TYR A 325 -29.32 28.25 25.01
CA TYR A 325 -28.40 29.39 25.01
C TYR A 325 -28.02 29.74 23.57
N GLU A 326 -28.47 30.91 23.13
CA GLU A 326 -27.97 31.54 21.92
C GLU A 326 -26.55 32.06 22.18
N SER A 327 -25.68 31.94 21.19
CA SER A 327 -24.51 32.82 21.08
C SER A 327 -24.21 33.01 19.60
N GLU A 328 -24.85 34.04 19.05
CA GLU A 328 -24.31 34.78 17.93
C GLU A 328 -22.98 35.42 18.35
N THR A 329 -21.90 35.19 17.61
CA THR A 329 -20.81 36.18 17.51
C THR A 329 -20.20 36.12 16.12
N SER A 330 -20.58 37.14 15.34
CA SER A 330 -19.76 38.01 14.49
C SER A 330 -18.62 37.43 13.64
N ALA A 331 -18.72 37.74 12.36
CA ALA A 331 -17.63 37.75 11.39
C ALA A 331 -16.57 38.85 11.69
N ASP A 332 -15.47 38.72 10.94
CA ASP A 332 -14.35 39.66 10.72
C ASP A 332 -13.38 39.95 11.88
N GLU A 333 -12.13 39.46 11.75
CA GLU A 333 -10.99 40.33 11.46
C GLU A 333 -9.71 39.55 11.09
N LEU A 334 -8.82 40.28 10.43
CA LEU A 334 -7.68 39.89 9.61
C LEU A 334 -6.41 39.49 10.41
N SER A 335 -5.56 38.71 9.73
CA SER A 335 -4.08 38.76 9.71
C SER A 335 -3.31 38.89 11.03
N GLU A 336 -2.51 37.85 11.37
CA GLU A 336 -1.05 37.87 11.53
C GLU A 336 -0.56 36.72 12.42
N GLY A 337 0.64 36.20 12.13
CA GLY A 337 1.42 35.43 13.10
C GLY A 337 1.88 34.04 12.66
N PHE A 338 2.78 33.98 11.67
CA PHE A 338 3.63 32.80 11.47
C PHE A 338 4.54 32.58 12.69
N HIS A 339 4.09 31.77 13.66
CA HIS A 339 4.98 31.26 14.69
C HIS A 339 5.76 30.04 14.20
N ARG A 340 6.98 30.37 13.76
CA ARG A 340 8.10 29.49 13.46
C ARG A 340 8.38 28.54 14.65
N LEU A 341 7.88 27.31 14.60
CA LEU A 341 8.23 26.29 15.58
C LEU A 341 9.72 25.95 15.45
N LYS A 342 10.47 26.25 16.52
CA LYS A 342 11.91 26.02 16.65
C LYS A 342 12.20 24.52 16.53
N ARG A 343 12.92 24.17 15.46
CA ARG A 343 13.55 22.87 15.23
C ARG A 343 14.51 22.55 16.39
N ARG A 344 14.23 21.50 17.18
CA ARG A 344 15.16 21.00 18.21
C ARG A 344 16.39 20.41 17.49
N ARG A 345 17.56 21.00 17.72
CA ARG A 345 18.86 20.47 17.30
C ARG A 345 19.22 19.29 18.21
N SER A 346 19.32 18.09 17.66
CA SER A 346 19.97 16.96 18.33
C SER A 346 21.49 17.11 18.18
N HIS A 347 22.17 17.11 19.33
CA HIS A 347 23.62 17.27 19.45
C HIS A 347 24.27 15.88 19.36
N SER A 348 25.17 15.66 18.40
CA SER A 348 26.00 14.45 18.36
C SER A 348 27.18 14.56 19.34
N PRO A 349 27.65 13.47 19.98
CA PRO A 349 28.84 13.49 20.82
C PRO A 349 30.12 13.39 19.97
N ARG A 350 31.08 14.29 20.21
CA ARG A 350 32.45 14.24 19.66
C ARG A 350 33.26 13.14 20.36
N LYS A 351 33.92 12.28 19.58
CA LYS A 351 35.02 11.42 20.07
C LYS A 351 36.27 12.28 20.29
N LYS A 352 36.91 12.11 21.45
CA LYS A 352 38.27 12.59 21.72
C LYS A 352 39.28 11.75 20.93
N GLN A 353 40.21 12.41 20.26
CA GLN A 353 41.57 11.95 20.04
C GLN A 353 42.51 13.06 20.51
#